data_AF-A0A843L3G9-F1
#
_entry.id   AF-A0A843L3G9-F1
#
_cell.length_a   1.000
_cell.length_b   1.000
_cell.length_c   1.000
_cell.angle_alpha   90.00
_cell.angle_beta   90.00
_cell.angle_gamma   90.00
#
_symmetry.space_group_name_H-M   'P 1'
#
loop_
_entity.id
_entity.type
_entity.pdbx_description
1 polymer ?
#
loop_
_entity_poly.entity_id
_entity_poly.type
_entity_poly.pdbx_seq_one_letter_code
_entity_poly.pdbx_strand_id
1 'polypeptide(L)'
;MAKKQINRSRVIPTGVKILSVLAYIGAVLSLVVGLAMIFGASFISSLIPAGTLPMMGGLLVGAGLIFAGIIAVLLAILDYFVGRGLWNGQNWARILVLIFAVLGILGSLMPFNIVSIVIDGVIIWYLGFKDNAKAYFK
;
A
#
# COMPACT_ATOMS: atom_id res chain seq x y z
N MET A 1 32.29 36.41 -13.52
CA MET A 1 31.42 36.20 -12.34
C MET A 1 30.60 34.93 -12.55
N ALA A 2 30.99 33.81 -11.92
CA ALA A 2 30.28 32.55 -12.05
C ALA A 2 29.05 32.54 -11.13
N LYS A 3 27.84 32.49 -11.72
CA LYS A 3 26.60 32.22 -10.97
C LYS A 3 26.71 30.80 -10.41
N LYS A 4 27.03 30.70 -9.12
CA LYS A 4 26.94 29.47 -8.33
C LYS A 4 25.48 29.01 -8.41
N GLN A 5 25.21 28.02 -9.26
CA GLN A 5 23.91 27.38 -9.33
C GLN A 5 23.66 26.78 -7.94
N ILE A 6 22.79 27.45 -7.17
CA ILE A 6 22.30 26.93 -5.91
C ILE A 6 21.50 25.69 -6.30
N ASN A 7 22.15 24.54 -6.19
CA ASN A 7 21.52 23.25 -6.32
C ASN A 7 20.46 23.21 -5.20
N ARG A 8 19.23 23.61 -5.54
CA ARG A 8 18.07 23.52 -4.66
C ARG A 8 17.84 22.04 -4.49
N SER A 9 18.54 21.43 -3.54
CA SER A 9 18.16 20.13 -3.02
C SER A 9 16.66 20.22 -2.78
N ARG A 10 15.87 19.48 -3.56
CA ARG A 10 14.44 19.36 -3.32
C ARG A 10 14.34 18.72 -1.94
N VAL A 11 14.24 19.55 -0.90
CA VAL A 11 14.07 19.09 0.47
C VAL A 11 12.72 18.41 0.47
N ILE A 12 12.74 17.07 0.48
CA ILE A 12 11.53 16.26 0.50
C ILE A 12 10.83 16.57 1.84
N PRO A 13 9.56 17.00 1.84
CA PRO A 13 8.83 17.22 3.07
C PRO A 13 8.89 15.96 3.93
N THR A 14 9.17 16.12 5.23
CA THR A 14 9.35 14.98 6.15
C THR A 14 8.18 14.00 6.14
N GLY A 15 6.94 14.48 6.03
CA GLY A 15 5.77 13.60 5.93
C GLY A 15 5.70 12.83 4.61
N VAL A 16 6.10 13.43 3.48
CA VAL A 16 6.18 12.72 2.19
C VAL A 16 7.26 11.65 2.23
N LYS A 17 8.40 11.94 2.89
CA LYS A 17 9.47 10.97 3.11
C LYS A 17 8.98 9.79 3.95
N ILE A 18 8.27 10.05 5.06
CA ILE A 18 7.71 9.01 5.92
C ILE A 18 6.71 8.15 5.14
N LEU A 19 5.78 8.77 4.41
CA LEU A 19 4.78 8.04 3.61
C LEU A 19 5.41 7.18 2.52
N SER A 20 6.46 7.68 1.85
CA SER A 20 7.20 6.92 0.85
C SER A 20 7.88 5.70 1.47
N VAL A 21 8.51 5.85 2.65
CA VAL A 21 9.11 4.72 3.36
C VAL A 21 8.05 3.71 3.81
N LEU A 22 6.91 4.19 4.34
CA LEU A 22 5.79 3.31 4.69
C LEU A 22 5.27 2.52 3.48
N ALA A 23 5.14 3.17 2.32
CA ALA A 23 4.73 2.51 1.08
C ALA A 23 5.73 1.43 0.65
N TYR A 24 7.03 1.67 0.79
CA TYR A 24 8.05 0.63 0.50
C TYR A 24 7.98 -0.55 1.48
N ILE A 25 7.79 -0.28 2.77
CA ILE A 25 7.62 -1.33 3.78
C ILE A 25 6.35 -2.14 3.47
N GLY A 26 5.24 -1.46 3.17
CA GLY A 26 3.98 -2.07 2.76
C GLY A 26 4.15 -2.95 1.52
N ALA A 27 4.86 -2.46 0.50
CA ALA A 27 5.16 -3.22 -0.70
C ALA A 27 5.95 -4.50 -0.39
N VAL A 28 7.00 -4.42 0.44
CA VAL A 28 7.79 -5.60 0.81
C VAL A 28 6.97 -6.60 1.60
N LEU A 29 6.20 -6.15 2.60
CA LEU A 29 5.36 -7.03 3.40
C LEU A 29 4.27 -7.70 2.54
N SER A 30 3.58 -6.91 1.73
CA SER A 30 2.57 -7.38 0.78
C SER A 30 3.13 -8.41 -0.20
N LEU A 31 4.34 -8.17 -0.71
CA LEU A 31 5.03 -9.10 -1.60
C LEU A 31 5.33 -10.43 -0.89
N VAL A 32 5.91 -10.37 0.32
CA VAL A 32 6.24 -11.57 1.10
C VAL A 32 4.98 -12.37 1.42
N VAL A 33 3.92 -11.71 1.87
CA VAL A 33 2.63 -12.35 2.18
C VAL A 33 2.00 -12.94 0.92
N GLY A 34 1.99 -12.21 -0.20
CA GLY A 34 1.45 -12.69 -1.46
C GLY A 34 2.18 -13.92 -1.98
N LEU A 35 3.52 -13.92 -1.93
CA LEU A 35 4.32 -15.09 -2.29
C LEU A 35 4.09 -16.25 -1.32
N ALA A 36 4.02 -15.99 -0.02
CA ALA A 36 3.72 -17.01 0.98
C ALA A 36 2.32 -17.63 0.77
N MET A 37 1.32 -16.85 0.33
CA MET A 37 0.00 -17.38 0.00
C MET A 37 0.03 -18.25 -1.26
N ILE A 38 0.74 -17.83 -2.32
CA ILE A 38 0.82 -18.59 -3.58
C ILE A 38 1.55 -19.91 -3.36
N PHE A 39 2.74 -19.88 -2.76
CA PHE A 39 3.58 -21.07 -2.59
C PHE A 39 3.20 -21.89 -1.35
N GLY A 40 2.65 -21.24 -0.33
CA GLY A 40 2.19 -21.88 0.90
C GLY A 40 0.75 -22.39 0.81
N ALA A 41 0.00 -22.14 -0.27
CA ALA A 41 -1.37 -22.64 -0.42
C ALA A 41 -1.45 -24.17 -0.28
N SER A 42 -0.48 -24.89 -0.84
CA SER A 42 -0.40 -26.36 -0.74
C SER A 42 -0.06 -26.85 0.68
N PHE A 43 0.73 -26.08 1.42
CA PHE A 43 1.04 -26.36 2.81
C PHE A 43 -0.16 -26.05 3.72
N ILE A 44 -0.83 -24.92 3.51
CA ILE A 44 -2.03 -24.55 4.27
C ILE A 44 -3.16 -25.54 4.00
N SER A 45 -3.34 -25.99 2.75
CA SER A 45 -4.37 -26.97 2.42
C SER A 45 -4.10 -28.35 3.02
N SER A 46 -2.84 -28.74 3.25
CA SER A 46 -2.50 -30.02 3.89
C SER A 46 -2.67 -30.01 5.42
N LEU A 47 -2.68 -28.83 6.05
CA LEU A 47 -2.99 -28.66 7.48
C LEU A 47 -4.49 -28.76 7.77
N ILE A 48 -5.35 -28.68 6.75
CA ILE A 48 -6.80 -28.84 6.90
C ILE A 48 -7.11 -30.34 6.95
N PRO A 49 -7.68 -30.86 8.06
CA PRO A 49 -7.94 -32.29 8.18
C PRO A 49 -8.89 -32.80 7.09
N ALA A 50 -8.57 -33.95 6.52
CA ALA A 50 -9.43 -34.60 5.53
C ALA A 50 -10.83 -34.86 6.13
N GLY A 51 -11.85 -34.19 5.60
CA GLY A 51 -13.25 -34.31 6.05
C GLY A 51 -13.85 -33.05 6.68
N THR A 52 -13.06 -32.00 6.98
CA THR A 52 -13.61 -30.72 7.48
C THR A 52 -14.32 -29.91 6.39
N LEU A 53 -13.83 -30.02 5.16
CA LEU A 53 -14.42 -29.37 3.99
C LEU A 53 -14.78 -30.43 2.95
N PRO A 54 -15.92 -30.30 2.27
CA PRO A 54 -16.19 -31.06 1.06
C PRO A 54 -15.01 -30.93 0.09
N MET A 55 -14.73 -31.96 -0.71
CA MET A 55 -13.61 -31.95 -1.68
C MET A 55 -13.61 -30.68 -2.56
N MET A 56 -14.79 -30.21 -2.95
CA MET A 56 -14.97 -28.96 -3.69
C MET A 56 -14.62 -27.70 -2.86
N GLY A 57 -14.89 -27.71 -1.54
CA GLY A 57 -14.50 -26.64 -0.62
C GLY A 57 -12.99 -26.53 -0.42
N GLY A 58 -12.27 -27.65 -0.31
CA GLY A 58 -10.81 -27.64 -0.22
C GLY A 58 -10.13 -27.06 -1.47
N LEU A 59 -10.63 -27.41 -2.65
CA LEU A 59 -10.16 -26.86 -3.93
C LEU A 59 -10.41 -25.34 -4.01
N LEU A 60 -11.60 -24.88 -3.60
CA LEU A 60 -11.96 -23.46 -3.61
C LEU A 60 -11.11 -22.64 -2.63
N VAL A 61 -10.78 -23.19 -1.45
CA VAL A 61 -9.88 -22.52 -0.49
C VAL A 61 -8.47 -22.39 -1.07
N GLY A 62 -7.92 -23.45 -1.66
CA GLY A 62 -6.61 -23.41 -2.30
C GLY A 62 -6.55 -22.42 -3.47
N ALA A 63 -7.54 -22.47 -4.36
CA ALA A 63 -7.65 -21.51 -5.48
C ALA A 63 -7.86 -20.07 -4.99
N GLY A 64 -8.66 -19.87 -3.95
CA GLY A 64 -8.89 -18.57 -3.32
C GLY A 64 -7.64 -17.96 -2.70
N LEU A 65 -6.82 -18.77 -2.03
CA LEU A 65 -5.53 -18.32 -1.47
C LEU A 65 -4.54 -17.91 -2.57
N ILE A 66 -4.44 -18.70 -3.65
CA ILE A 66 -3.59 -18.35 -4.79
C ILE A 66 -4.07 -17.06 -5.45
N PHE A 67 -5.38 -16.92 -5.67
CA PHE A 67 -5.97 -15.72 -6.26
C PHE A 67 -5.72 -14.47 -5.39
N ALA A 68 -5.96 -14.57 -4.08
CA ALA A 68 -5.66 -13.51 -3.12
C ALA A 68 -4.16 -13.16 -3.10
N GLY A 69 -3.29 -14.17 -3.18
CA GLY A 69 -1.84 -13.99 -3.27
C GLY A 69 -1.41 -13.24 -4.53
N ILE A 70 -2.00 -13.54 -5.69
CA ILE A 70 -1.74 -12.81 -6.94
C ILE A 70 -2.14 -11.34 -6.80
N ILE A 71 -3.33 -11.07 -6.24
CA ILE A 71 -3.79 -9.70 -6.00
C ILE A 71 -2.82 -8.98 -5.05
N ALA A 72 -2.38 -9.62 -3.97
CA ALA A 72 -1.41 -9.05 -3.05
C ALA A 72 -0.10 -8.69 -3.74
N VAL A 73 0.44 -9.57 -4.59
CA VAL A 73 1.66 -9.28 -5.39
C VAL A 73 1.44 -8.08 -6.33
N LEU A 74 0.28 -7.97 -6.98
CA LEU A 74 -0.03 -6.82 -7.82
C LEU A 74 -0.10 -5.51 -7.02
N LEU A 75 -0.70 -5.55 -5.83
CA LEU A 75 -0.74 -4.42 -4.90
C LEU A 75 0.65 -4.05 -4.40
N ALA A 76 1.52 -5.02 -4.13
CA ALA A 76 2.91 -4.77 -3.74
C ALA A 76 3.68 -4.02 -4.82
N ILE A 77 3.50 -4.40 -6.09
CA ILE A 77 4.10 -3.71 -7.24
C ILE A 77 3.58 -2.27 -7.29
N LEU A 78 2.27 -2.09 -7.15
CA LEU A 78 1.64 -0.77 -7.14
C LEU A 78 2.19 0.10 -6.01
N ASP A 79 2.26 -0.40 -4.78
CA ASP A 79 2.79 0.32 -3.62
C ASP A 79 4.25 0.73 -3.81
N TYR A 80 5.06 -0.13 -4.42
CA TYR A 80 6.43 0.22 -4.79
C TYR A 80 6.48 1.41 -5.76
N PHE A 81 5.61 1.42 -6.78
CA PHE A 81 5.49 2.56 -7.70
C PHE A 81 4.99 3.82 -6.99
N VAL A 82 3.99 3.72 -6.11
CA VAL A 82 3.48 4.85 -5.33
C VAL A 82 4.56 5.41 -4.41
N GLY A 83 5.31 4.57 -3.70
CA GLY A 83 6.44 4.97 -2.87
C GLY A 83 7.49 5.75 -3.67
N ARG A 84 7.82 5.27 -4.87
CA ARG A 84 8.73 5.96 -5.80
C ARG A 84 8.15 7.27 -6.31
N GLY A 85 6.87 7.31 -6.64
CA GLY A 85 6.17 8.51 -7.11
C GLY A 85 6.08 9.60 -6.05
N LEU A 86 5.83 9.21 -4.79
CA LEU A 86 5.88 10.12 -3.63
C LEU A 86 7.27 10.70 -3.43
N TRP A 87 8.32 9.86 -3.48
CA TRP A 87 9.71 10.30 -3.31
C TRP A 87 10.14 11.28 -4.41
N ASN A 88 9.61 11.14 -5.63
CA ASN A 88 9.92 12.02 -6.75
C ASN A 88 9.05 13.29 -6.80
N GLY A 89 8.06 13.40 -5.92
CA GLY A 89 7.11 14.52 -5.91
C GLY A 89 6.23 14.55 -7.16
N GLN A 90 5.72 13.40 -7.59
CA GLN A 90 4.84 13.31 -8.76
C GLN A 90 3.37 13.46 -8.33
N ASN A 91 2.61 14.31 -9.02
CA ASN A 91 1.20 14.58 -8.70
C ASN A 91 0.30 13.33 -8.75
N TRP A 92 0.56 12.37 -9.64
CA TRP A 92 -0.24 11.14 -9.72
C TRP A 92 -0.14 10.28 -8.45
N ALA A 93 1.03 10.23 -7.81
CA ALA A 93 1.23 9.44 -6.59
C ALA A 93 0.45 10.02 -5.41
N ARG A 94 0.37 11.35 -5.34
CA ARG A 94 -0.46 12.05 -4.36
C ARG A 94 -1.94 11.70 -4.54
N ILE A 95 -2.44 11.69 -5.77
CA ILE A 95 -3.83 11.36 -6.08
C ILE A 95 -4.12 9.91 -5.69
N LEU A 96 -3.24 8.96 -6.02
CA LEU A 96 -3.43 7.56 -5.64
C LEU A 96 -3.48 7.35 -4.12
N VAL A 97 -2.59 7.99 -3.37
CA VAL A 97 -2.61 7.90 -1.90
C VAL A 97 -3.89 8.50 -1.33
N LEU A 98 -4.39 9.60 -1.89
CA LEU A 98 -5.68 10.18 -1.47
C LEU A 98 -6.84 9.22 -1.77
N ILE A 99 -6.85 8.59 -2.94
CA ILE A 99 -7.87 7.59 -3.29
C ILE A 99 -7.79 6.40 -2.32
N PHE A 100 -6.60 5.87 -2.05
CA PHE A 100 -6.44 4.77 -1.10
C PHE A 100 -6.83 5.14 0.32
N ALA A 101 -6.56 6.35 0.79
CA ALA A 101 -7.01 6.80 2.09
C ALA A 101 -8.55 6.90 2.16
N VAL A 102 -9.21 7.39 1.10
CA VAL A 102 -10.68 7.41 1.04
C VAL A 102 -11.27 6.00 1.01
N LEU A 103 -10.69 5.10 0.21
CA LEU A 103 -11.09 3.69 0.18
C LEU A 103 -10.83 2.99 1.52
N GLY A 104 -9.73 3.32 2.18
CA GLY A 104 -9.36 2.82 3.51
C GLY A 104 -10.38 3.22 4.57
N ILE A 105 -10.83 4.47 4.56
CA ILE A 105 -11.92 4.95 5.42
C ILE A 105 -13.21 4.16 5.12
N LEU A 106 -13.63 4.08 3.85
CA LEU A 106 -14.85 3.38 3.46
C LEU A 106 -14.81 1.90 3.86
N GLY A 107 -13.67 1.23 3.68
CA GLY A 107 -13.47 -0.16 4.09
C GLY A 107 -13.42 -0.34 5.61
N SER A 108 -12.94 0.67 6.34
CA SER A 108 -12.84 0.66 7.81
C SER A 108 -14.16 0.96 8.52
N LEU A 109 -15.19 1.40 7.79
CA LEU A 109 -16.54 1.61 8.33
C LEU A 109 -17.24 0.30 8.73
N MET A 110 -17.06 -0.79 7.97
CA MET A 110 -17.66 -2.10 8.31
C MET A 110 -17.13 -2.72 9.61
N PRO A 111 -15.81 -2.68 9.90
CA PRO A 111 -15.26 -3.17 11.17
C PRO A 111 -15.15 -2.11 12.27
N PHE A 112 -15.58 -0.85 12.05
CA PHE A 112 -15.36 0.29 12.96
C PHE A 112 -13.90 0.40 13.46
N ASN A 113 -12.94 0.25 12.55
CA ASN A 113 -11.53 0.39 12.91
C ASN A 113 -11.15 1.87 13.01
N ILE A 114 -11.35 2.43 14.20
CA ILE A 114 -11.11 3.85 14.51
C ILE A 114 -9.66 4.25 14.21
N VAL A 115 -8.69 3.36 14.44
CA VAL A 115 -7.27 3.63 14.22
C VAL A 115 -6.99 3.89 12.73
N SER A 116 -7.49 3.01 11.85
CA SER A 116 -7.33 3.18 10.40
C SER A 116 -7.98 4.47 9.90
N ILE A 117 -9.19 4.78 10.37
CA ILE A 117 -9.91 5.99 9.99
C ILE A 117 -9.13 7.26 10.37
N VAL A 118 -8.53 7.28 11.56
CA VAL A 118 -7.73 8.43 12.02
C VAL A 118 -6.46 8.58 11.18
N ILE A 119 -5.75 7.48 10.90
CA ILE A 119 -4.54 7.51 10.06
C ILE A 119 -4.87 8.03 8.66
N ASP A 120 -5.89 7.48 8.02
CA ASP A 120 -6.31 7.89 6.67
C ASP A 120 -6.79 9.35 6.65
N GLY A 121 -7.52 9.78 7.68
CA GLY A 121 -7.92 11.18 7.84
C GLY A 121 -6.73 12.13 7.96
N VAL A 122 -5.69 11.75 8.72
CA VAL A 122 -4.45 12.53 8.83
C VAL A 122 -3.71 12.57 7.49
N ILE A 123 -3.68 11.48 6.74
CA ILE A 123 -3.06 11.42 5.41
C ILE A 123 -3.78 12.37 4.44
N ILE A 124 -5.12 12.33 4.40
CA ILE A 124 -5.93 13.23 3.57
C ILE A 124 -5.71 14.68 3.99
N TRP A 125 -5.67 14.97 5.29
CA TRP A 125 -5.42 16.33 5.76
C TRP A 125 -4.02 16.82 5.37
N TYR A 126 -2.98 15.99 5.58
CA TYR A 126 -1.60 16.36 5.30
C TYR A 126 -1.31 16.53 3.80
N LEU A 127 -1.70 15.56 2.97
CA LEU A 127 -1.47 15.62 1.52
C LEU A 127 -2.50 16.49 0.80
N GLY A 128 -3.73 16.56 1.30
CA GLY A 128 -4.85 17.28 0.69
C GLY A 128 -4.84 18.78 0.98
N PHE A 129 -4.47 19.20 2.19
CA PHE A 129 -4.65 20.59 2.63
C PHE A 129 -3.35 21.33 2.94
N LYS A 130 -2.24 20.66 3.28
CA LYS A 130 -1.00 21.34 3.65
C LYS A 130 -0.23 21.86 2.44
N ASP A 131 -0.01 23.18 2.38
CA ASP A 131 0.63 23.86 1.23
C ASP A 131 2.07 23.39 0.96
N ASN A 132 2.81 23.02 2.01
CA ASN A 132 4.17 22.48 1.88
C ASN A 132 4.21 21.12 1.15
N ALA A 133 3.15 20.30 1.27
CA ALA A 133 3.04 19.05 0.53
C ALA A 133 2.60 19.34 -0.91
N LYS A 134 1.58 20.18 -1.11
CA LYS A 134 1.09 20.58 -2.45
C LYS A 134 2.18 21.16 -3.33
N ALA A 135 3.01 22.06 -2.80
CA ALA A 135 4.07 22.74 -3.53
C ALA A 135 5.21 21.80 -3.96
N TYR A 136 5.32 20.63 -3.32
CA TYR A 136 6.33 19.63 -3.66
C TYR A 136 5.92 18.78 -4.87
N PHE A 137 4.61 18.53 -5.05
CA PHE A 137 4.11 17.71 -6.14
C PHE A 137 3.94 18.52 -7.43
N LYS A 138 4.58 18.07 -8.51
CA LYS A 138 4.47 18.65 -9.86
C LYS A 138 3.72 17.73 -10.80
#